data_AF-A0A084SNB6-F1
#
_entry.id   AF-A0A084SNB6-F1
#
_cell.length_a   1.000
_cell.length_b   1.000
_cell.length_c   1.000
_cell.angle_alpha   90.00
_cell.angle_beta   90.00
_cell.angle_gamma   90.00
#
_symmetry.space_group_name_H-M   'P 1'
#
loop_
_entity.id
_entity.type
_entity.pdbx_description
1 polymer ?
#
loop_
_entity_poly.entity_id
_entity_poly.type
_entity_poly.pdbx_seq_one_letter_code
_entity_poly.pdbx_strand_id
1 'polypeptide(L)'
;MSNDAQLFQNAPSRRRALSEAALVLVTVFVPGSLALLDLVPRLVITCLLAAWGLALLRPWVDWRAGQIPRAVGAVLLFGLALGASMAGGWLGGEGVVPPPRLGVQHKGVSVEGDGQDVQKVVELTRVVPGAPADGRLEVGDRILGVDGQMLSSSDPEEEFQERIRTAGDGASTEMRFIVQRKGEMSEVKVPVGPTPNASPFKRPDAILWLCLRALGVSLLVGLLLWRDGQGPAQLGLVREGLGREILISVPVVVGAYAANIAASIPLALLGVFLKLTDKELMARKEVATGLVEMGLSVPVFAAAMVLVAGFEELAFRGFLVPRLKLLLGNWPAAVVLSAALFGLGHFYEGVLAVVQTAVLGAYFGFVFVFVRRFRLPSVMLAHAAFNTINFTLMLWLQRSGMLEKITAPRPPAP
;
A
#
# COMPACT_ATOMS: atom_id res chain seq x y z
N MET A 1 5.34 2.18 39.48
CA MET A 1 4.98 3.25 38.53
C MET A 1 3.70 2.84 37.83
N SER A 2 2.77 3.76 37.55
CA SER A 2 1.65 3.45 36.64
C SER A 2 2.19 3.17 35.23
N ASN A 3 1.50 2.35 34.43
CA ASN A 3 1.96 2.00 33.08
C ASN A 3 2.12 3.26 32.20
N ASP A 4 1.28 4.29 32.38
CA ASP A 4 1.42 5.59 31.71
C ASP A 4 2.75 6.29 32.08
N ALA A 5 3.14 6.28 33.35
CA ALA A 5 4.38 6.92 33.80
C ALA A 5 5.64 6.24 33.25
N GLN A 6 5.58 4.91 33.05
CA GLN A 6 6.67 4.15 32.43
C GLN A 6 6.83 4.51 30.95
N LEU A 7 5.72 4.63 30.22
CA LEU A 7 5.70 4.89 28.79
C LEU A 7 6.22 6.29 28.43
N PHE A 8 6.01 7.28 29.32
CA PHE A 8 6.52 8.65 29.14
C PHE A 8 7.84 8.94 29.85
N GLN A 9 8.48 7.94 30.47
CA GLN A 9 9.81 8.11 31.02
C GLN A 9 10.79 8.51 29.90
N ASN A 10 11.52 9.60 30.13
CA ASN A 10 12.41 10.23 29.15
C ASN A 10 11.73 10.59 27.81
N ALA A 11 10.42 10.86 27.83
CA ALA A 11 9.72 11.36 26.65
C ALA A 11 10.32 12.69 26.18
N PRO A 12 10.52 12.89 24.88
CA PRO A 12 11.09 14.13 24.38
C PRO A 12 10.07 15.27 24.39
N SER A 13 10.58 16.48 24.16
CA SER A 13 9.73 17.67 23.98
C SER A 13 8.74 17.50 22.83
N ARG A 14 7.60 18.20 22.89
CA ARG A 14 6.57 18.16 21.83
C ARG A 14 7.12 18.42 20.43
N ARG A 15 8.02 19.39 20.27
CA ARG A 15 8.62 19.72 18.97
C ARG A 15 9.44 18.56 18.41
N ARG A 16 10.22 17.91 19.28
CA ARG A 16 11.01 16.74 18.91
C ARG A 16 10.11 15.53 18.64
N ALA A 17 9.09 15.28 19.46
CA ALA A 17 8.12 14.21 19.25
C ALA A 17 7.38 14.35 17.91
N LEU A 18 6.99 15.57 17.52
CA LEU A 18 6.40 15.85 16.21
C LEU A 18 7.38 15.51 15.08
N SER A 19 8.62 15.98 15.20
CA SER A 19 9.64 15.74 14.19
C SER A 19 10.01 14.26 14.04
N GLU A 20 10.06 13.52 15.14
CA GLU A 20 10.33 12.08 15.17
C GLU A 20 9.17 11.28 14.57
N ALA A 21 7.92 11.62 14.94
CA ALA A 21 6.73 11.04 14.35
C ALA A 21 6.68 11.29 12.83
N ALA A 22 6.96 12.52 12.40
CA ALA A 22 6.96 12.87 10.99
C ALA A 22 8.07 12.13 10.20
N LEU A 23 9.30 12.06 10.74
CA LEU A 23 10.38 11.30 10.10
C LEU A 23 9.99 9.83 9.91
N VAL A 24 9.49 9.17 10.98
CA VAL A 24 9.07 7.77 10.89
C VAL A 24 7.94 7.58 9.88
N LEU A 25 6.91 8.43 9.89
CA LEU A 25 5.81 8.35 8.92
C LEU A 25 6.29 8.55 7.48
N VAL A 26 7.19 9.51 7.24
CA VAL A 26 7.77 9.73 5.91
C VAL A 26 8.59 8.53 5.47
N THR A 27 9.41 7.96 6.35
CA THR A 27 10.17 6.72 6.06
C THR A 27 9.24 5.51 5.89
N VAL A 28 8.04 5.52 6.48
CA VAL A 28 7.02 4.51 6.19
C VAL A 28 6.44 4.75 4.79
N PHE A 29 5.90 5.91 4.47
CA PHE A 29 5.09 6.07 3.24
C PHE A 29 5.87 6.39 1.96
N VAL A 30 6.96 7.14 2.04
CA VAL A 30 7.66 7.67 0.85
C VAL A 30 8.52 6.66 0.12
N PRO A 31 9.25 5.73 0.78
CA PRO A 31 10.24 4.92 0.06
C PRO A 31 9.71 4.05 -1.07
N GLY A 32 8.47 3.56 -0.97
CA GLY A 32 7.84 2.77 -2.04
C GLY A 32 7.64 3.56 -3.34
N SER A 33 7.43 4.88 -3.23
CA SER A 33 7.22 5.76 -4.38
C SER A 33 8.52 6.33 -4.96
N LEU A 34 9.66 6.16 -4.28
CA LEU A 34 10.95 6.68 -4.75
C LEU A 34 11.41 6.08 -6.08
N ALA A 35 11.01 4.83 -6.35
CA ALA A 35 11.30 4.17 -7.62
C ALA A 35 10.67 4.90 -8.83
N LEU A 36 9.60 5.69 -8.61
CA LEU A 36 8.92 6.46 -9.65
C LEU A 36 9.62 7.78 -9.99
N LEU A 37 10.59 8.20 -9.18
CA LEU A 37 11.30 9.46 -9.36
C LEU A 37 12.59 9.26 -10.16
N ASP A 38 12.95 10.25 -10.95
CA ASP A 38 14.26 10.36 -11.56
C ASP A 38 15.39 10.39 -10.51
N LEU A 39 16.61 10.10 -10.95
CA LEU A 39 17.78 9.98 -10.07
C LEU A 39 17.99 11.22 -9.19
N VAL A 40 17.87 12.42 -9.76
CA VAL A 40 18.16 13.67 -9.03
C VAL A 40 17.13 13.92 -7.90
N PRO A 41 15.80 13.96 -8.14
CA PRO A 41 14.82 14.06 -7.06
C PRO A 41 14.95 12.94 -6.03
N ARG A 42 15.22 11.70 -6.46
CA ARG A 42 15.41 10.54 -5.58
C ARG A 42 16.60 10.74 -4.63
N LEU A 43 17.74 11.22 -5.15
CA LEU A 43 18.92 11.58 -4.34
C LEU A 43 18.60 12.71 -3.37
N VAL A 44 17.93 13.76 -3.83
CA VAL A 44 17.56 14.91 -2.98
C VAL A 44 16.73 14.47 -1.79
N ILE A 45 15.65 13.71 -2.01
CA ILE A 45 14.80 13.19 -0.92
C ILE A 45 15.61 12.31 0.03
N THR A 46 16.46 11.42 -0.52
CA THR A 46 17.33 10.54 0.29
C THR A 46 18.27 11.35 1.19
N CYS A 47 18.93 12.38 0.64
CA CYS A 47 19.81 13.26 1.38
C CYS A 47 19.07 14.08 2.44
N LEU A 48 17.86 14.57 2.14
CA LEU A 48 17.03 15.31 3.09
C LEU A 48 16.62 14.42 4.28
N LEU A 49 16.21 13.18 4.02
CA LEU A 49 15.89 12.21 5.08
C LEU A 49 17.12 11.85 5.91
N ALA A 50 18.27 11.67 5.27
CA ALA A 50 19.52 11.40 5.96
C ALA A 50 19.91 12.57 6.87
N ALA A 51 19.89 13.81 6.35
CA ALA A 51 20.17 15.00 7.14
C ALA A 51 19.20 15.18 8.31
N TRP A 52 17.90 14.93 8.08
CA TRP A 52 16.88 15.03 9.12
C TRP A 52 17.08 14.02 10.25
N GLY A 53 17.30 12.75 9.92
CA GLY A 53 17.55 11.73 10.95
C GLY A 53 18.85 11.97 11.71
N LEU A 54 19.93 12.38 11.04
CA LEU A 54 21.16 12.80 11.72
C LEU A 54 20.93 14.00 12.64
N ALA A 55 20.06 14.95 12.28
CA ALA A 55 19.68 16.07 13.13
C ALA A 55 18.91 15.67 14.40
N LEU A 56 18.13 14.61 14.34
CA LEU A 56 17.47 14.04 15.51
C LEU A 56 18.45 13.24 16.38
N LEU A 57 19.31 12.43 15.75
CA LEU A 57 20.30 11.59 16.43
C LEU A 57 21.49 12.37 17.00
N ARG A 58 21.80 13.54 16.47
CA ARG A 58 22.85 14.45 16.94
C ARG A 58 24.20 13.76 17.25
N PRO A 59 24.76 12.96 16.32
CA PRO A 59 26.00 12.19 16.59
C PRO A 59 27.19 13.10 16.97
N TRP A 60 27.19 14.35 16.51
CA TRP A 60 28.20 15.35 16.87
C TRP A 60 28.26 15.69 18.37
N VAL A 61 27.18 15.45 19.13
CA VAL A 61 27.20 15.64 20.59
C VAL A 61 28.11 14.60 21.23
N ASP A 62 27.95 13.34 20.83
CA ASP A 62 28.74 12.22 21.34
C ASP A 62 30.19 12.34 20.86
N TRP A 63 30.38 12.78 19.61
CA TRP A 63 31.71 13.08 19.06
C TRP A 63 32.46 14.14 19.88
N ARG A 64 31.82 15.29 20.15
CA ARG A 64 32.43 16.38 20.93
C ARG A 64 32.67 16.00 22.40
N ALA A 65 31.92 15.03 22.92
CA ALA A 65 32.12 14.46 24.25
C ALA A 65 33.24 13.39 24.29
N GLY A 66 33.95 13.14 23.19
CA GLY A 66 34.99 12.10 23.09
C GLY A 66 34.45 10.67 22.94
N GLN A 67 33.13 10.49 22.84
CA GLN A 67 32.48 9.19 22.65
C GLN A 67 32.42 8.81 21.16
N ILE A 68 33.59 8.77 20.51
CA ILE A 68 33.71 8.53 19.06
C ILE A 68 33.02 7.23 18.61
N PRO A 69 33.19 6.06 19.29
CA PRO A 69 32.52 4.82 18.86
C PRO A 69 31.00 4.94 18.85
N ARG A 70 30.43 5.70 19.80
CA ARG A 70 28.99 5.93 19.91
C ARG A 70 28.48 6.81 18.77
N ALA A 71 29.21 7.89 18.45
CA ALA A 71 28.90 8.78 17.34
C ALA A 71 28.94 8.04 15.99
N VAL A 72 30.03 7.29 15.73
CA VAL A 72 30.20 6.49 14.50
C VAL A 72 29.12 5.41 14.41
N GLY A 73 28.86 4.68 15.51
CA GLY A 73 27.81 3.66 15.56
C GLY A 73 26.43 4.23 15.23
N ALA A 74 26.08 5.42 15.76
CA ALA A 74 24.81 6.07 15.45
C ALA A 74 24.68 6.41 13.95
N VAL A 75 25.74 6.92 13.32
CA VAL A 75 25.75 7.23 11.89
C VAL A 75 25.61 5.97 11.03
N LEU A 76 26.38 4.91 11.34
CA LEU A 76 26.36 3.66 10.58
C LEU A 76 25.02 2.93 10.72
N LEU A 77 24.50 2.80 11.94
CA LEU A 77 23.20 2.14 12.18
C LEU A 77 22.06 2.94 11.57
N PHE A 78 22.12 4.27 11.60
CA PHE A 78 21.13 5.09 10.92
C PHE A 78 21.20 4.97 9.40
N GLY A 79 22.40 4.94 8.82
CA GLY A 79 22.60 4.66 7.40
C GLY A 79 22.03 3.30 7.00
N LEU A 80 22.24 2.27 7.83
CA LEU A 80 21.64 0.95 7.64
C LEU A 80 20.11 0.98 7.74
N ALA A 81 19.56 1.66 8.76
CA ALA A 81 18.12 1.80 8.96
C ALA A 81 17.44 2.47 7.77
N LEU A 82 17.98 3.61 7.34
CA LEU A 82 17.49 4.38 6.20
C LEU A 82 17.64 3.58 4.90
N GLY A 83 18.82 3.00 4.67
CA GLY A 83 19.10 2.16 3.50
C GLY A 83 18.13 0.98 3.40
N ALA A 84 17.95 0.21 4.47
CA ALA A 84 17.02 -0.93 4.49
C ALA A 84 15.56 -0.49 4.30
N SER A 85 15.14 0.64 4.89
CA SER A 85 13.80 1.18 4.70
C SER A 85 13.52 1.66 3.26
N MET A 86 14.59 2.01 2.53
CA MET A 86 14.53 2.57 1.19
C MET A 86 15.00 1.62 0.09
N ALA A 87 15.44 0.42 0.46
CA ALA A 87 16.10 -0.50 -0.46
C ALA A 87 15.20 -0.89 -1.63
N GLY A 88 13.89 -1.09 -1.41
CA GLY A 88 12.95 -1.37 -2.50
C GLY A 88 12.85 -0.24 -3.54
N GLY A 89 13.02 1.02 -3.15
CA GLY A 89 12.99 2.18 -4.06
C GLY A 89 14.30 2.41 -4.84
N TRP A 90 15.39 1.78 -4.40
CA TRP A 90 16.74 1.96 -4.96
C TRP A 90 17.29 0.71 -5.67
N LEU A 91 17.04 -0.47 -5.09
CA LEU A 91 17.61 -1.75 -5.48
C LEU A 91 16.56 -2.75 -5.97
N GLY A 92 15.27 -2.48 -5.77
CA GLY A 92 14.15 -3.40 -6.01
C GLY A 92 13.88 -3.74 -7.48
N GLY A 93 14.88 -3.68 -8.36
CA GLY A 93 14.71 -3.81 -9.80
C GLY A 93 14.17 -2.53 -10.40
N GLU A 94 14.58 -2.28 -11.65
CA GLU A 94 14.18 -1.13 -12.45
C GLU A 94 12.72 -0.79 -12.21
N GLY A 95 12.45 0.50 -12.02
CA GLY A 95 11.16 1.02 -12.41
C GLY A 95 10.97 0.59 -13.85
N VAL A 96 10.25 -0.51 -14.06
CA VAL A 96 9.32 -0.57 -15.17
C VAL A 96 8.41 0.62 -14.86
N VAL A 97 8.83 1.80 -15.31
CA VAL A 97 7.90 2.85 -15.66
C VAL A 97 6.92 2.09 -16.53
N PRO A 98 5.72 1.83 -16.03
CA PRO A 98 4.76 1.01 -16.73
C PRO A 98 4.63 1.68 -18.09
N PRO A 99 4.99 1.02 -19.20
CA PRO A 99 4.98 1.69 -20.49
C PRO A 99 3.59 2.28 -20.66
N PRO A 100 3.46 3.51 -21.18
CA PRO A 100 2.18 4.21 -21.23
C PRO A 100 1.16 3.26 -21.87
N ARG A 101 0.13 2.82 -21.14
CA ARG A 101 -0.61 1.59 -21.50
C ARG A 101 -0.93 1.49 -22.99
N LEU A 102 -1.48 2.55 -23.57
CA LEU A 102 -1.52 2.72 -25.02
C LEU A 102 -0.77 4.00 -25.45
N GLY A 103 -0.88 5.08 -24.66
CA GLY A 103 -0.19 6.34 -24.92
C GLY A 103 -0.88 7.23 -25.96
N VAL A 104 -2.21 7.29 -25.90
CA VAL A 104 -3.03 8.11 -26.81
C VAL A 104 -3.93 9.07 -26.03
N GLN A 105 -4.25 10.22 -26.63
CA GLN A 105 -5.39 11.04 -26.24
C GLN A 105 -6.47 10.89 -27.31
N HIS A 106 -7.73 10.95 -26.90
CA HIS A 106 -8.88 10.76 -27.78
C HIS A 106 -10.01 11.71 -27.43
N LYS A 107 -10.97 11.80 -28.35
CA LYS A 107 -12.27 12.47 -28.17
C LYS A 107 -13.36 11.63 -28.84
N GLY A 108 -14.58 11.71 -28.35
CA GLY A 108 -15.76 11.20 -29.06
C GLY A 108 -16.12 12.11 -30.23
N VAL A 109 -16.33 11.53 -31.40
CA VAL A 109 -16.81 12.23 -32.59
C VAL A 109 -18.11 11.59 -33.05
N SER A 110 -19.09 12.42 -33.37
CA SER A 110 -20.33 11.98 -33.99
C SER A 110 -20.15 11.93 -35.50
N VAL A 111 -20.40 10.77 -36.10
CA VAL A 111 -20.31 10.55 -37.54
C VAL A 111 -21.69 10.16 -38.05
N GLU A 112 -22.12 10.77 -39.15
CA GLU A 112 -23.37 10.39 -39.82
C GLU A 112 -23.22 8.99 -40.41
N GLY A 113 -24.05 8.06 -39.94
CA GLY A 113 -24.14 6.71 -40.49
C GLY A 113 -24.96 6.66 -41.78
N ASP A 114 -24.87 5.53 -42.48
CA ASP A 114 -25.64 5.24 -43.68
C ASP A 114 -27.11 4.97 -43.26
N GLY A 115 -27.87 6.05 -43.10
CA GLY A 115 -29.27 6.05 -42.66
C GLY A 115 -29.48 6.67 -41.26
N GLN A 116 -29.55 8.00 -41.19
CA GLN A 116 -30.02 8.88 -40.08
C GLN A 116 -29.56 8.62 -38.62
N ASP A 117 -28.83 7.54 -38.33
CA ASP A 117 -28.28 7.27 -37.00
C ASP A 117 -26.91 7.94 -36.83
N VAL A 118 -26.79 8.76 -35.80
CA VAL A 118 -25.54 9.41 -35.41
C VAL A 118 -24.70 8.41 -34.63
N GLN A 119 -23.64 7.90 -35.24
CA GLN A 119 -22.73 6.97 -34.59
C GLN A 119 -21.62 7.74 -33.87
N LYS A 120 -21.47 7.54 -32.56
CA LYS A 120 -20.30 8.03 -31.83
C LYS A 120 -19.13 7.08 -32.06
N VAL A 121 -17.95 7.63 -32.29
CA VAL A 121 -16.69 6.89 -32.47
C VAL A 121 -15.56 7.56 -31.73
N VAL A 122 -14.53 6.79 -31.36
CA VAL A 122 -13.34 7.30 -30.69
C VAL A 122 -12.34 7.78 -31.74
N GLU A 123 -12.03 9.07 -31.78
CA GLU A 123 -11.00 9.63 -32.68
C GLU A 123 -9.74 9.99 -31.88
N LEU A 124 -8.58 9.51 -32.33
CA LEU A 124 -7.30 9.80 -31.69
C LEU A 124 -6.86 11.24 -32.00
N THR A 125 -6.63 12.05 -30.96
CA THR A 125 -6.19 13.44 -31.09
C THR A 125 -4.69 13.60 -30.91
N ARG A 126 -4.05 12.65 -30.22
CA ARG A 126 -2.61 12.66 -29.97
C ARG A 126 -2.09 11.25 -29.74
N VAL A 127 -0.93 10.96 -30.32
CA VAL A 127 -0.12 9.78 -29.98
C VAL A 127 1.14 10.28 -29.29
N VAL A 128 1.47 9.70 -28.14
CA VAL A 128 2.63 10.10 -27.33
C VAL A 128 3.89 9.45 -27.93
N PRO A 129 4.92 10.22 -28.32
CA PRO A 129 6.17 9.66 -28.83
C PRO A 129 6.83 8.69 -27.83
N GLY A 130 7.33 7.56 -28.31
CA GLY A 130 7.93 6.48 -27.52
C GLY A 130 6.92 5.60 -26.76
N ALA A 131 5.62 5.84 -26.89
CA ALA A 131 4.59 5.00 -26.29
C ALA A 131 4.27 3.77 -27.16
N PRO A 132 3.56 2.76 -26.63
CA PRO A 132 3.23 1.54 -27.38
C PRO A 132 2.44 1.78 -28.68
N ALA A 133 1.58 2.82 -28.71
CA ALA A 133 0.88 3.24 -29.91
C ALA A 133 1.77 3.99 -30.92
N ASP A 134 2.94 4.50 -30.53
CA ASP A 134 3.83 5.26 -31.40
C ASP A 134 4.35 4.39 -32.55
N GLY A 135 4.30 4.93 -33.77
CA GLY A 135 4.61 4.19 -34.99
C GLY A 135 3.60 3.09 -35.38
N ARG A 136 2.49 2.93 -34.65
CA ARG A 136 1.43 1.94 -34.95
C ARG A 136 0.07 2.60 -35.19
N LEU A 137 -0.35 3.47 -34.28
CA LEU A 137 -1.55 4.31 -34.42
C LEU A 137 -1.15 5.72 -34.80
N GLU A 138 -2.05 6.43 -35.48
CA GLU A 138 -1.85 7.78 -36.00
C GLU A 138 -2.91 8.75 -35.46
N VAL A 139 -2.57 10.04 -35.42
CA VAL A 139 -3.55 11.09 -35.12
C VAL A 139 -4.61 11.14 -36.23
N GLY A 140 -5.88 11.15 -35.84
CA GLY A 140 -7.02 11.07 -36.76
C GLY A 140 -7.55 9.66 -37.00
N ASP A 141 -6.87 8.62 -36.50
CA ASP A 141 -7.41 7.26 -36.49
C ASP A 141 -8.72 7.21 -35.70
N ARG A 142 -9.73 6.55 -36.28
CA ARG A 142 -10.98 6.24 -35.59
C ARG A 142 -10.98 4.80 -35.13
N ILE A 143 -11.08 4.59 -33.82
CA ILE A 143 -11.16 3.25 -33.22
C ILE A 143 -12.62 2.82 -33.21
N LEU A 144 -12.91 1.73 -33.91
CA LEU A 144 -14.25 1.18 -34.07
C LEU A 144 -14.46 -0.10 -33.26
N GLY A 145 -13.38 -0.79 -32.93
CA GLY A 145 -13.43 -2.05 -32.18
C GLY A 145 -12.08 -2.45 -31.60
N VAL A 146 -12.13 -3.40 -30.68
CA VAL A 146 -10.97 -3.96 -29.99
C VAL A 146 -11.15 -5.47 -29.86
N ASP A 147 -10.11 -6.24 -30.20
CA ASP A 147 -10.05 -7.71 -30.19
C ASP A 147 -11.20 -8.40 -30.94
N GLY A 148 -11.59 -7.83 -32.07
CA GLY A 148 -12.63 -8.40 -32.95
C GLY A 148 -14.06 -8.03 -32.53
N GLN A 149 -14.25 -7.26 -31.45
CA GLN A 149 -15.55 -6.77 -31.02
C GLN A 149 -15.66 -5.27 -31.26
N MET A 150 -16.73 -4.83 -31.94
CA MET A 150 -17.02 -3.40 -32.11
C MET A 150 -17.29 -2.72 -30.76
N LEU A 151 -17.00 -1.42 -30.69
CA LEU A 151 -17.38 -0.57 -29.56
C LEU A 151 -18.87 -0.21 -29.65
N SER A 152 -19.50 -0.02 -28.50
CA SER A 152 -20.90 0.37 -28.37
C SER A 152 -21.19 1.71 -29.04
N SER A 153 -22.39 1.82 -29.62
CA SER A 153 -22.90 3.09 -30.16
C SER A 153 -23.31 4.09 -29.08
N SER A 154 -23.61 3.63 -27.85
CA SER A 154 -24.07 4.49 -26.75
C SER A 154 -22.94 5.26 -26.07
N ASP A 155 -21.85 4.56 -25.70
CA ASP A 155 -20.67 5.14 -25.05
C ASP A 155 -19.37 4.41 -25.47
N PRO A 156 -18.87 4.68 -26.69
CA PRO A 156 -17.67 4.03 -27.21
C PRO A 156 -16.39 4.47 -26.48
N GLU A 157 -16.39 5.65 -25.86
CA GLU A 157 -15.21 6.18 -25.17
C GLU A 157 -14.97 5.45 -23.84
N GLU A 158 -16.01 5.29 -23.03
CA GLU A 158 -15.91 4.54 -21.77
C GLU A 158 -15.51 3.09 -22.03
N GLU A 159 -16.10 2.45 -23.04
CA GLU A 159 -15.79 1.07 -23.38
C GLU A 159 -14.36 0.90 -23.92
N PHE A 160 -13.90 1.81 -24.78
CA PHE A 160 -12.52 1.81 -25.26
C PHE A 160 -11.52 1.93 -24.11
N GLN A 161 -11.76 2.88 -23.19
CA GLN A 161 -10.93 3.04 -22.00
C GLN A 161 -10.95 1.79 -21.13
N GLU A 162 -12.12 1.18 -20.91
CA GLU A 162 -12.28 0.00 -20.07
C GLU A 162 -11.58 -1.24 -20.64
N ARG A 163 -11.66 -1.46 -21.96
CA ARG A 163 -10.98 -2.59 -22.63
C ARG A 163 -9.47 -2.43 -22.56
N ILE A 164 -8.94 -1.23 -22.82
CA ILE A 164 -7.51 -0.95 -22.60
C ILE A 164 -7.17 -1.13 -21.12
N ARG A 165 -8.08 -0.73 -20.20
CA ARG A 165 -7.86 -0.77 -18.76
C ARG A 165 -7.79 -2.18 -18.19
N THR A 166 -8.52 -3.12 -18.77
CA THR A 166 -8.60 -4.52 -18.30
C THR A 166 -7.76 -5.49 -19.14
N ALA A 167 -7.18 -5.02 -20.24
CA ALA A 167 -6.30 -5.79 -21.10
C ALA A 167 -5.22 -6.55 -20.35
N GLY A 168 -5.13 -7.87 -20.61
CA GLY A 168 -4.06 -8.73 -20.13
C GLY A 168 -4.00 -8.89 -18.61
N ASP A 169 -5.08 -8.58 -17.88
CA ASP A 169 -5.11 -8.58 -16.40
C ASP A 169 -3.99 -7.74 -15.76
N GLY A 170 -3.56 -6.69 -16.47
CA GLY A 170 -2.48 -5.80 -16.06
C GLY A 170 -1.07 -6.26 -16.47
N ALA A 171 -0.93 -7.37 -17.19
CA ALA A 171 0.30 -7.75 -17.89
C ALA A 171 0.37 -7.09 -19.28
N SER A 172 1.58 -7.03 -19.85
CA SER A 172 1.75 -6.60 -21.25
C SER A 172 1.07 -7.60 -22.18
N THR A 173 0.12 -7.15 -22.98
CA THR A 173 -0.60 -8.00 -23.94
C THR A 173 -0.73 -7.32 -25.29
N GLU A 174 -0.74 -8.08 -26.37
CA GLU A 174 -1.11 -7.52 -27.68
C GLU A 174 -2.63 -7.43 -27.80
N MET A 175 -3.12 -6.23 -28.10
CA MET A 175 -4.51 -6.00 -28.46
C MET A 175 -4.61 -5.71 -29.96
N ARG A 176 -5.72 -6.14 -30.57
CA ARG A 176 -6.05 -5.85 -31.96
C ARG A 176 -7.07 -4.72 -32.04
N PHE A 177 -6.66 -3.57 -32.57
CA PHE A 177 -7.55 -2.42 -32.77
C PHE A 177 -8.12 -2.44 -34.18
N ILE A 178 -9.44 -2.34 -34.31
CA ILE A 178 -10.11 -2.12 -35.58
C ILE A 178 -10.12 -0.60 -35.81
N VAL A 179 -9.35 -0.16 -36.79
CA VAL A 179 -9.06 1.25 -37.05
C VAL A 179 -9.57 1.66 -38.42
N GLN A 180 -10.26 2.79 -38.50
CA GLN A 180 -10.55 3.48 -39.76
C GLN A 180 -9.56 4.63 -39.95
N ARG A 181 -8.73 4.55 -41.01
CA ARG A 181 -7.76 5.56 -41.40
C ARG A 181 -8.08 6.04 -42.81
N LYS A 182 -8.39 7.33 -42.97
CA LYS A 182 -8.76 7.94 -44.27
C LYS A 182 -9.88 7.19 -45.02
N GLY A 183 -10.82 6.58 -44.28
CA GLY A 183 -11.94 5.83 -44.84
C GLY A 183 -11.69 4.33 -45.04
N GLU A 184 -10.43 3.89 -44.98
CA GLU A 184 -10.09 2.46 -45.07
C GLU A 184 -10.06 1.81 -43.69
N MET A 185 -10.56 0.57 -43.63
CA MET A 185 -10.62 -0.23 -42.42
C MET A 185 -9.41 -1.15 -42.36
N SER A 186 -8.72 -1.16 -41.22
CA SER A 186 -7.56 -2.03 -40.98
C SER A 186 -7.54 -2.52 -39.54
N GLU A 187 -6.85 -3.64 -39.29
CA GLU A 187 -6.62 -4.14 -37.95
C GLU A 187 -5.15 -3.87 -37.57
N VAL A 188 -4.95 -3.13 -36.48
CA VAL A 188 -3.62 -2.73 -36.01
C VAL A 188 -3.34 -3.43 -34.67
N LYS A 189 -2.26 -4.20 -34.63
CA LYS A 189 -1.77 -4.83 -33.40
C LYS A 189 -0.93 -3.86 -32.60
N VAL A 190 -1.33 -3.59 -31.38
CA VAL A 190 -0.58 -2.70 -30.48
C VAL A 190 -0.41 -3.39 -29.13
N PRO A 191 0.82 -3.53 -28.61
CA PRO A 191 1.03 -3.97 -27.25
C PRO A 191 0.44 -2.93 -26.32
N VAL A 192 -0.39 -3.37 -25.40
CA VAL A 192 -0.83 -2.54 -24.29
C VAL A 192 0.09 -2.84 -23.11
N GLY A 193 0.74 -1.79 -22.60
CA GLY A 193 1.63 -1.87 -21.46
C GLY A 193 0.92 -2.30 -20.17
N PRO A 194 1.65 -2.89 -19.20
CA PRO A 194 1.08 -3.28 -17.90
C PRO A 194 0.46 -2.10 -17.16
N THR A 195 -0.47 -2.40 -16.25
CA THR A 195 -1.13 -1.39 -15.41
C THR A 195 -0.10 -0.62 -14.58
N PRO A 196 -0.23 0.72 -14.47
CA PRO A 196 0.69 1.50 -13.66
C PRO A 196 0.74 1.15 -12.18
N ASN A 197 -0.32 0.52 -11.69
CA ASN A 197 -0.48 0.08 -10.33
C ASN A 197 -0.37 -1.45 -10.25
N ALA A 198 0.64 -2.07 -10.86
CA ALA A 198 0.91 -3.47 -10.57
C ALA A 198 1.11 -3.59 -9.04
N SER A 199 0.21 -4.33 -8.39
CA SER A 199 0.21 -4.52 -6.93
C SER A 199 1.63 -4.78 -6.40
N PRO A 200 2.04 -4.17 -5.26
CA PRO A 200 3.38 -4.33 -4.71
C PRO A 200 3.75 -5.80 -4.42
N PHE A 201 2.75 -6.69 -4.40
CA PHE A 201 2.87 -8.12 -4.14
C PHE A 201 3.09 -8.99 -5.40
N LYS A 202 3.07 -8.44 -6.62
CA LYS A 202 3.30 -9.20 -7.87
C LYS A 202 4.78 -9.53 -8.14
N ARG A 203 5.72 -9.08 -7.30
CA ARG A 203 7.16 -9.39 -7.45
C ARG A 203 7.53 -10.59 -6.57
N PRO A 204 8.34 -11.55 -7.07
CA PRO A 204 8.74 -12.73 -6.28
C PRO A 204 9.58 -12.37 -5.05
N ASP A 205 10.23 -11.21 -5.03
CA ASP A 205 11.02 -10.66 -3.93
C ASP A 205 10.24 -9.64 -3.05
N ALA A 206 8.94 -9.44 -3.28
CA ALA A 206 8.13 -8.43 -2.58
C ALA A 206 8.17 -8.61 -1.05
N ILE A 207 8.02 -9.85 -0.56
CA ILE A 207 8.11 -10.15 0.87
C ILE A 207 9.50 -9.82 1.44
N LEU A 208 10.57 -10.08 0.69
CA LEU A 208 11.92 -9.76 1.13
C LEU A 208 12.06 -8.25 1.35
N TRP A 209 11.59 -7.44 0.40
CA TRP A 209 11.64 -5.98 0.51
C TRP A 209 10.76 -5.44 1.64
N LEU A 210 9.58 -6.02 1.87
CA LEU A 210 8.72 -5.67 2.99
C LEU A 210 9.39 -6.00 4.34
N CYS A 211 10.02 -7.16 4.45
CA CYS A 211 10.79 -7.55 5.64
C CYS A 211 12.00 -6.63 5.88
N LEU A 212 12.77 -6.31 4.83
CA LEU A 212 13.91 -5.38 4.93
C LEU A 212 13.45 -3.98 5.37
N ARG A 213 12.34 -3.49 4.80
CA ARG A 213 11.75 -2.22 5.22
C ARG A 213 11.28 -2.25 6.66
N ALA A 214 10.59 -3.32 7.08
CA ALA A 214 10.14 -3.51 8.46
C ALA A 214 11.32 -3.47 9.45
N LEU A 215 12.42 -4.14 9.13
CA LEU A 215 13.66 -4.10 9.93
C LEU A 215 14.29 -2.70 9.95
N GLY A 216 14.38 -2.04 8.79
CA GLY A 216 14.93 -0.69 8.67
C GLY A 216 14.18 0.33 9.50
N VAL A 217 12.84 0.35 9.42
CA VAL A 217 12.01 1.27 10.21
C VAL A 217 12.03 0.91 11.70
N SER A 218 12.04 -0.38 12.05
CA SER A 218 12.17 -0.80 13.45
C SER A 218 13.50 -0.36 14.06
N LEU A 219 14.60 -0.44 13.28
CA LEU A 219 15.90 0.06 13.69
C LEU A 219 15.89 1.59 13.84
N LEU A 220 15.27 2.33 12.91
CA LEU A 220 15.09 3.78 13.02
C LEU A 220 14.36 4.16 14.31
N VAL A 221 13.23 3.52 14.60
CA VAL A 221 12.48 3.75 15.85
C VAL A 221 13.35 3.44 17.07
N GLY A 222 14.06 2.31 17.06
CA GLY A 222 14.99 1.92 18.12
C GLY A 222 16.10 2.96 18.36
N LEU A 223 16.68 3.52 17.30
CA LEU A 223 17.71 4.56 17.38
C LEU A 223 17.18 5.88 17.95
N LEU A 224 15.97 6.29 17.57
CA LEU A 224 15.31 7.48 18.10
C LEU A 224 15.03 7.33 19.61
N LEU A 225 14.50 6.17 20.01
CA LEU A 225 14.26 5.86 21.43
C LEU A 225 15.58 5.86 22.21
N TRP A 226 16.58 5.13 21.72
CA TRP A 226 17.89 5.08 22.35
C TRP A 226 18.50 6.48 22.51
N ARG A 227 18.31 7.35 21.51
CA ARG A 227 18.79 8.74 21.59
C ARG A 227 18.10 9.54 22.69
N ASP A 228 16.83 9.28 22.92
CA ASP A 228 16.04 9.90 24.00
C ASP A 228 16.26 9.25 25.36
N GLY A 229 17.08 8.21 25.47
CA GLY A 229 17.23 7.43 26.71
C GLY A 229 15.98 6.58 27.02
N GLN A 230 15.19 6.27 26.00
CA GLN A 230 14.07 5.34 26.04
C GLN A 230 14.52 3.95 25.58
N GLY A 231 13.79 2.91 25.99
CA GLY A 231 14.04 1.52 25.63
C GLY A 231 12.77 0.76 25.21
N PRO A 232 12.83 -0.57 25.05
CA PRO A 232 11.70 -1.37 24.56
C PRO A 232 10.41 -1.23 25.40
N ALA A 233 10.54 -0.99 26.70
CA ALA A 233 9.39 -0.81 27.59
C ALA A 233 8.53 0.41 27.20
N GLN A 234 9.12 1.47 26.65
CA GLN A 234 8.38 2.66 26.17
C GLN A 234 7.55 2.37 24.91
N LEU A 235 7.87 1.30 24.17
CA LEU A 235 7.04 0.78 23.08
C LEU A 235 5.96 -0.20 23.57
N GLY A 236 5.96 -0.54 24.86
CA GLY A 236 5.10 -1.60 25.40
C GLY A 236 5.66 -3.01 25.25
N LEU A 237 6.95 -3.14 24.91
CA LEU A 237 7.65 -4.42 24.85
C LEU A 237 8.23 -4.76 26.22
N VAL A 238 7.46 -5.51 27.01
CA VAL A 238 7.85 -5.99 28.33
C VAL A 238 8.01 -7.52 28.32
N ARG A 239 9.06 -8.02 28.96
CA ARG A 239 9.36 -9.47 29.02
C ARG A 239 8.41 -10.24 29.95
N GLU A 240 7.89 -9.57 30.96
CA GLU A 240 7.02 -10.17 31.97
C GLU A 240 5.71 -10.65 31.35
N GLY A 241 5.36 -11.91 31.60
CA GLY A 241 4.06 -12.46 31.19
C GLY A 241 3.90 -12.73 29.70
N LEU A 242 4.97 -12.83 28.91
CA LEU A 242 4.89 -13.10 27.46
C LEU A 242 4.04 -14.33 27.11
N GLY A 243 4.11 -15.41 27.90
CA GLY A 243 3.23 -16.59 27.70
C GLY A 243 1.74 -16.25 27.83
N ARG A 244 1.39 -15.34 28.74
CA ARG A 244 0.02 -14.83 28.88
C ARG A 244 -0.37 -13.93 27.71
N GLU A 245 0.56 -13.16 27.13
CA GLU A 245 0.29 -12.34 25.95
C GLU A 245 -0.13 -13.19 24.73
N ILE A 246 0.46 -14.38 24.57
CA ILE A 246 0.06 -15.34 23.52
C ILE A 246 -1.39 -15.80 23.72
N LEU A 247 -1.77 -16.14 24.94
CA LEU A 247 -3.16 -16.53 25.23
C LEU A 247 -4.13 -15.37 25.01
N ILE A 248 -3.72 -14.14 25.34
CA ILE A 248 -4.52 -12.92 25.15
C ILE A 248 -4.63 -12.55 23.66
N SER A 249 -3.68 -12.93 22.79
CA SER A 249 -3.81 -12.62 21.37
C SER A 249 -5.03 -13.30 20.75
N VAL A 250 -5.46 -14.46 21.26
CA VAL A 250 -6.65 -15.19 20.75
C VAL A 250 -7.94 -14.36 20.82
N PRO A 251 -8.41 -13.87 21.99
CA PRO A 251 -9.59 -13.01 22.04
C PRO A 251 -9.37 -11.68 21.31
N VAL A 252 -8.12 -11.18 21.21
CA VAL A 252 -7.84 -9.98 20.42
C VAL A 252 -8.03 -10.23 18.92
N VAL A 253 -7.68 -11.40 18.39
CA VAL A 253 -7.99 -11.81 17.00
C VAL A 253 -9.50 -11.92 16.80
N VAL A 254 -10.24 -12.52 17.73
CA VAL A 254 -11.70 -12.62 17.64
C VAL A 254 -12.35 -11.23 17.57
N GLY A 255 -11.92 -10.31 18.45
CA GLY A 255 -12.40 -8.93 18.39
C GLY A 255 -11.98 -8.18 17.12
N ALA A 256 -10.82 -8.50 16.53
CA ALA A 256 -10.39 -7.95 15.25
C ALA A 256 -11.34 -8.37 14.11
N TYR A 257 -11.72 -9.65 14.06
CA TYR A 257 -12.74 -10.13 13.11
C TYR A 257 -14.10 -9.50 13.35
N ALA A 258 -14.53 -9.37 14.62
CA ALA A 258 -15.79 -8.71 14.94
C ALA A 258 -15.81 -7.25 14.47
N ALA A 259 -14.74 -6.48 14.73
CA ALA A 259 -14.59 -5.11 14.24
C ALA A 259 -14.58 -5.05 12.70
N ASN A 260 -13.87 -5.97 12.06
CA ASN A 260 -13.78 -6.05 10.61
C ASN A 260 -15.15 -6.34 9.95
N ILE A 261 -15.91 -7.29 10.50
CA ILE A 261 -17.25 -7.65 10.01
C ILE A 261 -18.23 -6.50 10.25
N ALA A 262 -18.19 -5.90 11.44
CA ALA A 262 -19.04 -4.75 11.79
C ALA A 262 -18.80 -3.55 10.85
N ALA A 263 -17.55 -3.32 10.42
CA ALA A 263 -17.22 -2.30 9.42
C ALA A 263 -17.64 -2.69 7.99
N SER A 264 -17.55 -3.97 7.63
CA SER A 264 -17.77 -4.43 6.25
C SER A 264 -19.21 -4.21 5.76
N ILE A 265 -20.22 -4.41 6.60
CA ILE A 265 -21.63 -4.30 6.18
C ILE A 265 -22.00 -2.85 5.80
N PRO A 266 -21.77 -1.83 6.66
CA PRO A 266 -22.04 -0.44 6.29
C PRO A 266 -21.20 0.04 5.12
N LEU A 267 -19.92 -0.37 5.06
CA LEU A 267 -19.04 0.01 3.96
C LEU A 267 -19.53 -0.57 2.63
N ALA A 268 -19.97 -1.84 2.59
CA ALA A 268 -20.53 -2.43 1.38
C ALA A 268 -21.77 -1.66 0.87
N LEU A 269 -22.67 -1.28 1.77
CA LEU A 269 -23.84 -0.46 1.42
C LEU A 269 -23.42 0.92 0.86
N LEU A 270 -22.43 1.55 1.49
CA LEU A 270 -21.88 2.82 1.02
C LEU A 270 -21.20 2.69 -0.35
N GLY A 271 -20.47 1.59 -0.59
CA GLY A 271 -19.82 1.31 -1.88
C GLY A 271 -20.81 1.18 -3.02
N VAL A 272 -21.94 0.50 -2.78
CA VAL A 272 -23.05 0.42 -3.75
C VAL A 272 -23.65 1.81 -4.00
N PHE A 273 -23.93 2.57 -2.94
CA PHE A 273 -24.52 3.90 -3.05
C PHE A 273 -23.61 4.87 -3.83
N LEU A 274 -22.30 4.81 -3.61
CA LEU A 274 -21.31 5.67 -4.25
C LEU A 274 -20.80 5.11 -5.60
N LYS A 275 -21.31 3.97 -6.08
CA LYS A 275 -20.84 3.28 -7.29
C LYS A 275 -19.32 3.01 -7.31
N LEU A 276 -18.76 2.66 -6.15
CA LEU A 276 -17.34 2.36 -5.99
C LEU A 276 -17.04 0.85 -6.06
N THR A 277 -18.09 0.01 -5.99
CA THR A 277 -17.99 -1.45 -5.78
C THR A 277 -17.09 -2.15 -6.80
N ASP A 278 -17.20 -1.82 -8.09
CA ASP A 278 -16.43 -2.51 -9.14
C ASP A 278 -14.94 -2.17 -9.08
N LYS A 279 -14.60 -0.88 -8.90
CA LYS A 279 -13.21 -0.41 -8.78
C LYS A 279 -12.53 -1.03 -7.57
N GLU A 280 -13.24 -1.13 -6.46
CA GLU A 280 -12.70 -1.67 -5.22
C GLU A 280 -12.58 -3.18 -5.21
N LEU A 281 -13.56 -3.88 -5.78
CA LEU A 281 -13.48 -5.32 -5.96
C LEU A 281 -12.25 -5.69 -6.78
N MET A 282 -11.97 -4.94 -7.85
CA MET A 282 -10.78 -5.15 -8.66
C MET A 282 -9.48 -4.88 -7.90
N ALA A 283 -9.39 -3.78 -7.15
CA ALA A 283 -8.20 -3.46 -6.35
C ALA A 283 -7.92 -4.54 -5.29
N ARG A 284 -8.96 -5.00 -4.58
CA ARG A 284 -8.84 -6.09 -3.59
C ARG A 284 -8.47 -7.41 -4.22
N LYS A 285 -9.07 -7.74 -5.38
CA LYS A 285 -8.74 -8.94 -6.15
C LYS A 285 -7.28 -8.92 -6.58
N GLU A 286 -6.77 -7.80 -7.06
CA GLU A 286 -5.37 -7.68 -7.49
C GLU A 286 -4.38 -7.93 -6.33
N VAL A 287 -4.64 -7.36 -5.16
CA VAL A 287 -3.82 -7.60 -3.97
C VAL A 287 -3.89 -9.08 -3.56
N ALA A 288 -5.09 -9.65 -3.51
CA ALA A 288 -5.28 -11.04 -3.10
C ALA A 288 -4.64 -12.03 -4.08
N THR A 289 -4.80 -11.83 -5.38
CA THR A 289 -4.16 -12.64 -6.42
C THR A 289 -2.65 -12.51 -6.36
N GLY A 290 -2.10 -11.29 -6.25
CA GLY A 290 -0.66 -11.08 -6.11
C GLY A 290 -0.08 -11.78 -4.87
N LEU A 291 -0.80 -11.75 -3.75
CA LEU A 291 -0.41 -12.49 -2.54
C LEU A 291 -0.32 -14.00 -2.77
N VAL A 292 -1.26 -14.60 -3.49
CA VAL A 292 -1.24 -16.04 -3.78
C VAL A 292 -0.19 -16.40 -4.82
N GLU A 293 -0.04 -15.59 -5.86
CA GLU A 293 0.95 -15.80 -6.95
C GLU A 293 2.39 -15.75 -6.46
N MET A 294 2.68 -15.10 -5.33
CA MET A 294 4.00 -15.20 -4.67
C MET A 294 4.40 -16.64 -4.30
N GLY A 295 3.44 -17.59 -4.25
CA GLY A 295 3.73 -19.00 -4.03
C GLY A 295 4.24 -19.34 -2.62
N LEU A 296 4.04 -18.45 -1.65
CA LEU A 296 4.49 -18.64 -0.28
C LEU A 296 3.68 -19.72 0.44
N SER A 297 4.37 -20.59 1.19
CA SER A 297 3.70 -21.49 2.12
C SER A 297 3.16 -20.72 3.33
N VAL A 298 2.07 -21.21 3.93
CA VAL A 298 1.46 -20.56 5.12
C VAL A 298 2.48 -20.34 6.25
N PRO A 299 3.38 -21.29 6.60
CA PRO A 299 4.37 -21.04 7.65
C PRO A 299 5.37 -19.92 7.32
N VAL A 300 5.82 -19.84 6.06
CA VAL A 300 6.75 -18.79 5.62
C VAL A 300 6.05 -17.43 5.65
N PHE A 301 4.81 -17.36 5.15
CA PHE A 301 4.01 -16.15 5.22
C PHE A 301 3.75 -15.72 6.68
N ALA A 302 3.40 -16.66 7.56
CA ALA A 302 3.20 -16.38 8.98
C ALA A 302 4.46 -15.81 9.65
N ALA A 303 5.63 -16.39 9.36
CA ALA A 303 6.91 -15.87 9.86
C ALA A 303 7.20 -14.45 9.34
N ALA A 304 6.93 -14.18 8.06
CA ALA A 304 7.04 -12.83 7.49
C ALA A 304 6.05 -11.86 8.16
N MET A 305 4.81 -12.28 8.45
CA MET A 305 3.81 -11.44 9.10
C MET A 305 4.16 -11.10 10.56
N VAL A 306 4.86 -11.97 11.29
CA VAL A 306 5.39 -11.62 12.61
C VAL A 306 6.34 -10.41 12.52
N LEU A 307 7.15 -10.35 11.46
CA LEU A 307 8.06 -9.23 11.22
C LEU A 307 7.31 -7.99 10.70
N VAL A 308 6.50 -8.13 9.66
CA VAL A 308 5.81 -7.01 8.99
C VAL A 308 4.74 -6.41 9.89
N ALA A 309 3.76 -7.21 10.36
CA ALA A 309 2.73 -6.71 11.28
C ALA A 309 3.35 -6.30 12.63
N GLY A 310 4.42 -6.97 13.06
CA GLY A 310 5.17 -6.57 14.25
C GLY A 310 5.76 -5.16 14.12
N PHE A 311 6.40 -4.86 12.98
CA PHE A 311 6.87 -3.51 12.67
C PHE A 311 5.73 -2.49 12.66
N GLU A 312 4.61 -2.80 12.02
CA GLU A 312 3.47 -1.88 11.93
C GLU A 312 2.92 -1.54 13.32
N GLU A 313 2.75 -2.54 14.18
CA GLU A 313 2.33 -2.31 15.56
C GLU A 313 3.39 -1.54 16.36
N LEU A 314 4.68 -1.80 16.14
CA LEU A 314 5.77 -1.05 16.76
C LEU A 314 5.75 0.43 16.34
N ALA A 315 5.64 0.72 15.05
CA ALA A 315 5.67 2.07 14.49
C ALA A 315 4.40 2.86 14.83
N PHE A 316 3.22 2.25 14.69
CA PHE A 316 1.96 2.96 14.88
C PHE A 316 1.48 2.95 16.33
N ARG A 317 1.49 1.79 17.03
CA ARG A 317 0.96 1.70 18.39
C ARG A 317 2.03 1.95 19.42
N GLY A 318 3.18 1.26 19.31
CA GLY A 318 4.28 1.42 20.25
C GLY A 318 4.93 2.81 20.21
N PHE A 319 5.08 3.38 19.03
CA PHE A 319 5.80 4.65 18.83
C PHE A 319 4.88 5.84 18.57
N LEU A 320 4.08 5.81 17.51
CA LEU A 320 3.31 6.97 17.05
C LEU A 320 2.20 7.37 18.04
N VAL A 321 1.40 6.43 18.55
CA VAL A 321 0.31 6.73 19.51
C VAL A 321 0.81 7.48 20.76
N PRO A 322 1.89 7.05 21.45
CA PRO A 322 2.49 7.83 22.54
C PRO A 322 2.93 9.24 22.11
N ARG A 323 3.51 9.41 20.93
CA ARG A 323 3.97 10.73 20.46
C ARG A 323 2.78 11.63 20.11
N LEU A 324 1.74 11.09 19.51
CA LEU A 324 0.47 11.80 19.29
C LEU A 324 -0.22 12.17 20.61
N LYS A 325 -0.14 11.33 21.65
CA LYS A 325 -0.64 11.67 22.99
C LYS A 325 0.10 12.88 23.60
N LEU A 326 1.40 13.01 23.39
CA LEU A 326 2.16 14.20 23.83
C LEU A 326 1.74 15.48 23.09
N LEU A 327 1.35 15.34 21.81
CA LEU A 327 0.95 16.45 20.95
C LEU A 327 -0.50 16.89 21.18
N LEU A 328 -1.42 15.93 21.23
CA LEU A 328 -2.88 16.14 21.31
C LEU A 328 -3.41 16.19 22.74
N GLY A 329 -2.62 15.75 23.71
CA GLY A 329 -2.98 15.78 25.13
C GLY A 329 -3.96 14.70 25.59
N ASN A 330 -4.62 13.95 24.68
CA ASN A 330 -5.59 12.91 25.04
C ASN A 330 -5.40 11.61 24.23
N TRP A 331 -5.76 10.48 24.84
CA TRP A 331 -5.56 9.14 24.27
C TRP A 331 -6.50 8.82 23.09
N PRO A 332 -7.82 9.11 23.15
CA PRO A 332 -8.72 8.84 22.04
C PRO A 332 -8.29 9.51 20.73
N ALA A 333 -7.93 10.81 20.77
CA ALA A 333 -7.49 11.53 19.57
C ALA A 333 -6.18 10.96 19.00
N ALA A 334 -5.25 10.53 19.86
CA ALA A 334 -4.02 9.87 19.43
C ALA A 334 -4.29 8.54 18.71
N VAL A 335 -5.22 7.73 19.25
CA VAL A 335 -5.64 6.46 18.62
C VAL A 335 -6.34 6.72 17.29
N VAL A 336 -7.29 7.65 17.23
CA VAL A 336 -8.03 7.97 15.99
C VAL A 336 -7.11 8.49 14.90
N LEU A 337 -6.21 9.42 15.22
CA LEU A 337 -5.28 9.97 14.23
C LEU A 337 -4.27 8.91 13.77
N SER A 338 -3.73 8.09 14.67
CA SER A 338 -2.87 6.97 14.29
C SER A 338 -3.58 5.97 13.38
N ALA A 339 -4.85 5.67 13.67
CA ALA A 339 -5.67 4.75 12.89
C ALA A 339 -5.97 5.28 11.48
N ALA A 340 -6.28 6.57 11.36
CA ALA A 340 -6.46 7.22 10.06
C ALA A 340 -5.17 7.18 9.22
N LEU A 341 -4.02 7.51 9.81
CA LEU A 341 -2.72 7.43 9.14
C LEU A 341 -2.37 5.99 8.73
N PHE A 342 -2.68 5.00 9.58
CA PHE A 342 -2.49 3.59 9.26
C PHE A 342 -3.35 3.15 8.07
N GLY A 343 -4.64 3.51 8.06
CA GLY A 343 -5.54 3.24 6.94
C GLY A 343 -5.08 3.89 5.64
N LEU A 344 -4.60 5.15 5.67
CA LEU A 344 -4.07 5.84 4.48
C LEU A 344 -2.89 5.10 3.83
N GLY A 345 -2.12 4.34 4.61
CA GLY A 345 -1.08 3.45 4.09
C GLY A 345 -1.55 2.37 3.13
N HIS A 346 -2.85 2.05 3.18
CA HIS A 346 -3.50 0.99 2.43
C HIS A 346 -4.34 1.53 1.28
N PHE A 347 -4.08 2.77 0.82
CA PHE A 347 -4.81 3.39 -0.29
C PHE A 347 -4.77 2.57 -1.58
N TYR A 348 -3.71 1.78 -1.78
CA TYR A 348 -3.59 0.87 -2.92
C TYR A 348 -4.65 -0.25 -2.94
N GLU A 349 -5.35 -0.51 -1.82
CA GLU A 349 -6.42 -1.52 -1.70
C GLU A 349 -7.80 -0.97 -2.06
N GLY A 350 -7.92 0.33 -2.32
CA GLY A 350 -9.18 1.04 -2.58
C GLY A 350 -9.70 1.85 -1.37
N VAL A 351 -10.68 2.71 -1.61
CA VAL A 351 -11.13 3.71 -0.63
C VAL A 351 -11.86 3.08 0.56
N LEU A 352 -12.78 2.14 0.34
CA LEU A 352 -13.43 1.41 1.43
C LEU A 352 -12.42 0.54 2.20
N ALA A 353 -11.37 0.04 1.56
CA ALA A 353 -10.31 -0.71 2.25
C ALA A 353 -9.52 0.20 3.19
N VAL A 354 -9.20 1.43 2.80
CA VAL A 354 -8.60 2.45 3.70
C VAL A 354 -9.43 2.63 4.96
N VAL A 355 -10.75 2.79 4.81
CA VAL A 355 -11.65 2.97 5.97
C VAL A 355 -11.72 1.71 6.82
N GLN A 356 -11.85 0.54 6.20
CA GLN A 356 -11.87 -0.75 6.89
C GLN A 356 -10.57 -0.98 7.69
N THR A 357 -9.42 -0.70 7.08
CA THR A 357 -8.11 -0.81 7.71
C THR A 357 -7.91 0.26 8.79
N ALA A 358 -8.48 1.46 8.64
CA ALA A 358 -8.51 2.46 9.71
C ALA A 358 -9.36 1.98 10.91
N VAL A 359 -10.50 1.30 10.69
CA VAL A 359 -11.29 0.74 11.80
C VAL A 359 -10.51 -0.35 12.54
N LEU A 360 -9.85 -1.25 11.82
CA LEU A 360 -8.96 -2.25 12.41
C LEU A 360 -7.79 -1.57 13.14
N GLY A 361 -7.27 -0.50 12.53
CA GLY A 361 -6.38 0.52 13.07
C GLY A 361 -6.75 0.93 14.49
N ALA A 362 -7.96 1.47 14.61
CA ALA A 362 -8.55 1.99 15.83
C ALA A 362 -8.83 0.89 16.85
N TYR A 363 -9.28 -0.30 16.42
CA TYR A 363 -9.49 -1.45 17.29
C TYR A 363 -8.19 -1.85 18.00
N PHE A 364 -7.10 -2.07 17.26
CA PHE A 364 -5.81 -2.41 17.86
C PHE A 364 -5.26 -1.28 18.74
N GLY A 365 -5.44 -0.02 18.35
CA GLY A 365 -5.09 1.13 19.18
C GLY A 365 -5.90 1.20 20.49
N PHE A 366 -7.20 0.92 20.43
CA PHE A 366 -8.06 0.83 21.60
C PHE A 366 -7.63 -0.30 22.54
N VAL A 367 -7.40 -1.50 21.99
CA VAL A 367 -6.91 -2.65 22.75
C VAL A 367 -5.58 -2.32 23.41
N PHE A 368 -4.62 -1.76 22.66
CA PHE A 368 -3.30 -1.37 23.18
C PHE A 368 -3.41 -0.41 24.37
N VAL A 369 -4.14 0.69 24.22
CA VAL A 369 -4.22 1.75 25.23
C VAL A 369 -5.11 1.36 26.42
N PHE A 370 -6.35 0.95 26.16
CA PHE A 370 -7.38 0.87 27.20
C PHE A 370 -7.51 -0.52 27.82
N VAL A 371 -7.31 -1.59 27.02
CA VAL A 371 -7.49 -2.97 27.47
C VAL A 371 -6.17 -3.56 27.98
N ARG A 372 -5.10 -3.39 27.21
CA ARG A 372 -3.78 -3.98 27.49
C ARG A 372 -2.87 -3.09 28.31
N ARG A 373 -3.27 -1.83 28.53
CA ARG A 373 -2.50 -0.83 29.30
C ARG A 373 -1.05 -0.77 28.80
N PHE A 374 -0.93 -0.59 27.49
CA PHE A 374 0.32 -0.43 26.73
C PHE A 374 1.19 -1.69 26.62
N ARG A 375 0.62 -2.89 26.69
CA ARG A 375 1.34 -4.12 26.32
C ARG A 375 1.13 -4.42 24.85
N LEU A 376 2.21 -4.34 24.09
CA LEU A 376 2.19 -4.47 22.63
C LEU A 376 2.18 -5.92 22.10
N PRO A 377 2.84 -6.92 22.74
CA PRO A 377 3.00 -8.25 22.15
C PRO A 377 1.69 -8.96 21.76
N SER A 378 0.64 -8.89 22.58
CA SER A 378 -0.64 -9.51 22.24
C SER A 378 -1.28 -8.88 20.98
N VAL A 379 -1.06 -7.59 20.74
CA VAL A 379 -1.58 -6.87 19.57
C VAL A 379 -0.77 -7.25 18.32
N MET A 380 0.56 -7.30 18.43
CA MET A 380 1.45 -7.76 17.35
C MET A 380 1.09 -9.17 16.88
N LEU A 381 0.94 -10.10 17.83
CA LEU A 381 0.59 -11.49 17.53
C LEU A 381 -0.81 -11.60 16.93
N ALA A 382 -1.77 -10.82 17.43
CA ALA A 382 -3.13 -10.83 16.90
C ALA A 382 -3.19 -10.28 15.47
N HIS A 383 -2.46 -9.20 15.17
CA HIS A 383 -2.39 -8.65 13.84
C HIS A 383 -1.69 -9.61 12.86
N ALA A 384 -0.54 -10.18 13.24
CA ALA A 384 0.14 -11.20 12.42
C ALA A 384 -0.76 -12.41 12.15
N ALA A 385 -1.49 -12.89 13.17
CA ALA A 385 -2.45 -13.98 13.04
C ALA A 385 -3.63 -13.61 12.11
N PHE A 386 -4.21 -12.41 12.26
CA PHE A 386 -5.29 -11.93 11.39
C PHE A 386 -4.88 -11.95 9.91
N ASN A 387 -3.69 -11.43 9.58
CA ASN A 387 -3.17 -11.43 8.21
C ASN A 387 -2.92 -12.86 7.71
N THR A 388 -2.33 -13.71 8.55
CA THR A 388 -2.05 -15.12 8.21
C THR A 388 -3.33 -15.93 7.98
N ILE A 389 -4.36 -15.72 8.80
CA ILE A 389 -5.65 -16.40 8.64
C ILE A 389 -6.33 -15.94 7.34
N ASN A 390 -6.34 -14.64 7.05
CA ASN A 390 -6.91 -14.12 5.81
C ASN A 390 -6.17 -14.65 4.57
N PHE A 391 -4.84 -14.70 4.60
CA PHE A 391 -4.05 -15.32 3.54
C PHE A 391 -4.39 -16.81 3.36
N THR A 392 -4.48 -17.54 4.47
CA THR A 392 -4.84 -18.98 4.47
C THR A 392 -6.23 -19.22 3.90
N LEU A 393 -7.20 -18.39 4.30
CA LEU A 393 -8.58 -18.44 3.80
C LEU A 393 -8.62 -18.16 2.29
N MET A 394 -7.86 -17.18 1.82
CA MET A 394 -7.75 -16.87 0.40
C MET A 394 -7.17 -18.04 -0.40
N LEU A 395 -6.08 -18.66 0.08
CA LEU A 395 -5.50 -19.87 -0.52
C LEU A 395 -6.51 -21.01 -0.61
N TRP A 396 -7.30 -21.21 0.45
CA TRP A 396 -8.34 -22.23 0.48
C TRP A 396 -9.50 -21.93 -0.49
N LEU A 397 -9.96 -20.68 -0.56
CA LEU A 397 -11.01 -20.25 -1.49
C LEU A 397 -10.59 -20.42 -2.96
N GLN A 398 -9.33 -20.11 -3.28
CA GLN A 398 -8.79 -20.31 -4.62
C GLN A 398 -8.67 -21.80 -4.97
N ARG A 399 -8.11 -22.62 -4.07
CA ARG A 399 -7.95 -24.07 -4.31
C ARG A 399 -9.26 -24.85 -4.37
N SER A 400 -10.32 -24.36 -3.73
CA SER A 400 -11.64 -25.00 -3.74
C SER A 400 -12.48 -24.71 -4.99
N GLY A 401 -12.03 -23.80 -5.88
CA GLY A 401 -12.82 -23.33 -7.03
C GLY A 401 -14.07 -22.51 -6.62
N MET A 402 -14.25 -22.21 -5.33
CA MET A 402 -15.35 -21.36 -4.86
C MET A 402 -15.20 -19.93 -5.36
N LEU A 403 -13.96 -19.43 -5.43
CA LEU A 403 -13.70 -18.07 -5.88
C LEU A 403 -14.19 -17.86 -7.32
N GLU A 404 -13.92 -18.81 -8.21
CA GLU A 404 -14.41 -18.83 -9.60
C GLU A 404 -15.94 -18.82 -9.68
N LYS A 405 -16.60 -19.66 -8.86
CA LYS A 405 -18.07 -19.73 -8.78
C LYS A 405 -18.71 -18.43 -8.29
N ILE A 406 -18.06 -17.73 -7.35
CA ILE A 406 -18.56 -16.47 -6.78
C ILE A 406 -18.33 -15.31 -7.77
N THR A 407 -17.25 -15.35 -8.55
CA THR A 407 -16.90 -14.28 -9.51
C THR A 407 -17.45 -14.51 -10.93
N ALA A 408 -18.05 -15.66 -11.21
CA ALA A 408 -18.63 -15.94 -12.52
C ALA A 408 -19.75 -14.94 -12.85
N PRO A 409 -19.81 -14.40 -14.09
CA PRO A 409 -20.92 -13.56 -14.51
C PRO A 409 -22.23 -14.32 -14.33
N ARG A 410 -23.23 -13.71 -13.69
CA ARG A 410 -24.56 -14.32 -13.63
C ARG A 410 -25.09 -14.45 -15.06
N PRO A 411 -25.71 -15.59 -15.43
CA PRO A 411 -26.36 -15.72 -16.73
C PRO A 411 -27.42 -14.61 -16.87
N PRO A 412 -27.63 -14.07 -18.09
CA PRO A 412 -28.68 -13.10 -18.33
C PRO A 412 -30.01 -13.67 -17.82
N ALA A 413 -30.77 -12.83 -17.11
CA ALA A 413 -32.09 -13.21 -16.64
C ALA A 413 -32.98 -13.61 -17.84
N PRO A 414 -33.83 -14.64 -17.70
CA PRO A 414 -34.68 -15.13 -18.79
C PRO A 414 -35.68 -14.10 -19.31
#